data_AF-D8PWL2-F1
#
_entry.id   AF-D8PWL2-F1
#
_cell.length_a   1.000
_cell.length_b   1.000
_cell.length_c   1.000
_cell.angle_alpha   90.00
_cell.angle_beta   90.00
_cell.angle_gamma   90.00
#
_symmetry.space_group_name_H-M   'P 1'
#
loop_
_entity.id
_entity.type
_entity.pdbx_description
1 polymer ?
#
loop_
_entity_poly.entity_id
_entity_poly.type
_entity_poly.pdbx_seq_one_letter_code
_entity_poly.pdbx_strand_id
1 'polypeptide(L)'
;MEASDSWLTPGKLCLISKLVYIHPHRAPASFQVAHASLLLPALRALAPNMSYPVNVNPVNGPTVRYCGTPVYYDHSPLRKGLYTLLGMLSVTLIGLTITRIVRTESVYRRGFYDRIIAELLATSLLTLPVALHAFHTLERRIDTGIGRSFAHELGILFVLWILWLVGAAVSTSHWTDLYSCWYLFSCRLLTAIVAISWSGFGVLTFLIIASAVLGRLKGGFMRPMHAQYSAHAYHHRGPSASARMSKENEAGIPPA
;
A
#
# COMPACT_ATOMS: atom_id res chain seq x y z
N MET A 1 -22.80 30.89 27.84
CA MET A 1 -21.99 31.03 29.06
C MET A 1 -21.64 29.64 29.54
N GLU A 2 -20.34 29.39 29.72
CA GLU A 2 -19.65 28.25 30.35
C GLU A 2 -19.92 26.83 29.76
N ALA A 3 -19.03 26.26 28.95
CA ALA A 3 -17.68 25.73 29.23
C ALA A 3 -17.67 24.49 30.16
N SER A 4 -17.47 23.31 29.57
CA SER A 4 -16.86 22.14 30.23
C SER A 4 -16.39 21.12 29.17
N ASP A 5 -15.20 21.40 28.64
CA ASP A 5 -14.32 20.43 27.99
C ASP A 5 -13.61 19.61 29.08
N SER A 6 -13.83 18.29 29.18
CA SER A 6 -12.90 17.37 29.87
C SER A 6 -13.34 15.90 29.83
N TRP A 7 -13.28 15.21 28.68
CA TRP A 7 -13.37 13.74 28.65
C TRP A 7 -12.49 13.09 27.58
N LEU A 8 -11.19 13.42 27.52
CA LEU A 8 -10.19 12.54 26.90
C LEU A 8 -8.90 12.57 27.72
N THR A 9 -8.92 11.88 28.85
CA THR A 9 -7.69 11.56 29.59
C THR A 9 -7.07 10.26 29.03
N PRO A 10 -5.73 10.20 28.86
CA PRO A 10 -5.03 9.07 28.25
C PRO A 10 -5.10 7.74 29.03
N GLY A 11 -5.76 7.70 30.20
CA GLY A 11 -5.92 6.50 31.02
C GLY A 11 -7.07 5.56 30.61
N LYS A 12 -8.07 6.03 29.84
CA LYS A 12 -9.26 5.21 29.50
C LYS A 12 -9.09 4.31 28.26
N LEU A 13 -8.04 4.52 27.45
CA LEU A 13 -7.70 3.63 26.33
C LEU A 13 -7.13 2.28 26.79
N CYS A 14 -6.74 2.12 28.05
CA CYS A 14 -6.25 0.85 28.58
C CYS A 14 -7.39 -0.14 28.91
N LEU A 15 -8.62 0.34 29.09
CA LEU A 15 -9.75 -0.50 29.51
C LEU A 15 -10.51 -1.18 28.37
N ILE A 16 -10.40 -0.66 27.14
CA ILE A 16 -10.96 -1.34 25.95
C ILE A 16 -10.09 -2.57 25.56
N SER A 17 -8.82 -2.59 25.97
CA SER A 17 -7.93 -3.76 25.79
C SER A 17 -8.28 -4.94 26.73
N LYS A 18 -8.99 -4.70 27.83
CA LYS A 18 -9.43 -5.77 28.77
C LYS A 18 -10.77 -6.40 28.43
N LEU A 19 -11.58 -5.81 27.55
CA LEU A 19 -12.88 -6.37 27.14
C LEU A 19 -12.80 -7.33 25.95
N VAL A 20 -11.64 -7.46 25.29
CA VAL A 20 -11.31 -8.56 24.37
C VAL A 20 -10.55 -9.67 25.11
N TYR A 21 -11.05 -10.01 26.30
CA TYR A 21 -10.61 -11.17 27.07
C TYR A 21 -11.84 -12.03 27.41
N ILE A 22 -12.67 -12.31 26.40
CA ILE A 22 -13.76 -13.28 26.52
C ILE A 22 -13.19 -14.66 26.18
N HIS A 23 -12.91 -15.42 27.24
CA HIS A 23 -12.82 -16.88 27.33
C HIS A 23 -12.14 -17.65 26.17
N PRO A 24 -10.82 -17.93 26.29
CA PRO A 24 -10.13 -18.86 25.42
C PRO A 24 -10.18 -20.26 26.04
N HIS A 25 -11.13 -21.10 25.64
CA HIS A 25 -10.95 -22.55 25.81
C HIS A 25 -10.70 -23.19 24.44
N ARG A 26 -9.44 -23.58 24.23
CA ARG A 26 -8.86 -24.30 23.07
C ARG A 26 -8.71 -23.50 21.78
N ALA A 27 -7.70 -22.64 21.73
CA ALA A 27 -6.99 -22.35 20.48
C ALA A 27 -5.52 -22.84 20.62
N PRO A 28 -4.95 -23.49 19.59
CA PRO A 28 -3.56 -23.95 19.63
C PRO A 28 -2.58 -22.77 19.67
N ALA A 29 -1.54 -22.90 20.50
CA ALA A 29 -0.57 -21.86 20.83
C ALA A 29 0.28 -21.31 19.65
N SER A 30 0.12 -21.85 18.44
CA SER A 30 0.84 -21.41 17.25
C SER A 30 0.25 -20.15 16.58
N PHE A 31 -0.96 -19.71 16.94
CA PHE A 31 -1.63 -18.60 16.25
C PHE A 31 -1.42 -17.21 16.90
N GLN A 32 -0.93 -17.13 18.15
CA GLN A 32 -0.73 -15.84 18.83
C GLN A 32 0.57 -15.12 18.45
N VAL A 33 1.59 -15.85 17.99
CA VAL A 33 2.90 -15.23 17.67
C VAL A 33 2.86 -14.47 16.34
N ALA A 34 1.99 -14.85 15.40
CA ALA A 34 1.88 -14.21 14.09
C ALA A 34 1.22 -12.81 14.13
N HIS A 35 0.46 -12.49 15.17
CA HIS A 35 -0.26 -11.21 15.27
C HIS A 35 0.61 -10.07 15.84
N ALA A 36 1.61 -10.39 16.68
CA ALA A 36 2.48 -9.40 17.31
C ALA A 36 3.59 -8.87 16.38
N SER A 37 4.08 -9.70 15.45
CA SER A 37 5.16 -9.30 14.53
C SER A 37 4.71 -8.38 13.40
N LEU A 38 3.42 -8.32 13.08
CA LEU A 38 2.85 -7.43 12.05
C LEU A 38 2.49 -6.02 12.57
N LEU A 39 2.36 -5.84 13.89
CA LEU A 39 2.02 -4.54 14.49
C LEU A 39 3.25 -3.66 14.76
N LEU A 40 4.44 -4.26 14.90
CA LEU A 40 5.68 -3.54 15.20
C LEU A 40 6.17 -2.59 14.08
N PRO A 41 6.03 -2.90 12.76
CA PRO A 41 6.36 -1.96 11.69
C PRO A 41 5.43 -0.74 11.67
N ALA A 42 4.14 -0.94 11.98
CA ALA A 42 3.14 0.13 11.99
C ALA A 42 3.38 1.16 13.11
N LEU A 43 3.90 0.72 14.27
CA LEU A 43 4.26 1.61 15.39
C LEU A 43 5.57 2.37 15.14
N ARG A 44 6.50 1.84 14.35
CA ARG A 44 7.74 2.54 13.99
C ARG A 44 7.52 3.70 13.01
N ALA A 45 6.44 3.64 12.22
CA ALA A 45 6.03 4.71 11.31
C ALA A 45 5.46 5.96 12.02
N LEU A 46 5.27 5.92 13.35
CA LEU A 46 4.72 7.01 14.17
C LEU A 46 5.79 7.87 14.87
N ALA A 47 7.08 7.69 14.59
CA ALA A 47 8.15 8.54 15.11
C ALA A 47 8.50 9.65 14.09
N PRO A 48 7.98 10.88 14.23
CA PRO A 48 8.29 11.97 13.32
C PRO A 48 9.73 12.48 13.51
N ASN A 49 10.50 12.39 12.42
CA ASN A 49 11.54 13.31 11.96
C ASN A 49 12.45 13.99 13.01
N MET A 50 13.63 13.40 13.21
CA MET A 50 14.80 14.10 13.71
C MET A 50 15.46 14.84 12.52
N SER A 51 15.23 16.14 12.41
CA SER A 51 15.79 17.01 11.37
C SER A 51 17.28 17.25 11.63
N TYR A 52 18.15 16.70 10.78
CA TYR A 52 19.58 17.04 10.80
C TYR A 52 19.83 18.25 9.89
N PRO A 53 20.49 19.32 10.37
CA PRO A 53 20.90 20.42 9.51
C PRO A 53 22.02 19.95 8.56
N VAL A 54 21.79 20.06 7.25
CA VAL A 54 22.83 19.82 6.22
C VAL A 54 23.61 21.12 6.03
N ASN A 55 24.88 21.12 6.39
CA ASN A 55 25.77 22.26 6.22
C ASN A 55 26.48 22.14 4.86
N VAL A 56 26.06 22.93 3.87
CA VAL A 56 26.68 22.99 2.54
C VAL A 56 27.69 24.13 2.56
N ASN A 57 28.98 23.81 2.52
CA ASN A 57 30.05 24.82 2.50
C ASN A 57 30.00 25.61 1.18
N PRO A 58 29.82 26.94 1.21
CA PRO A 58 29.76 27.75 0.01
C PRO A 58 31.17 27.98 -0.54
N VAL A 59 31.45 27.41 -1.72
CA VAL A 59 32.62 27.80 -2.53
C VAL A 59 32.24 29.06 -3.32
N ASN A 60 32.62 30.22 -2.79
CA ASN A 60 32.75 31.53 -3.47
C ASN A 60 31.67 31.90 -4.51
N GLY A 61 30.39 31.91 -4.11
CA GLY A 61 29.29 32.49 -4.88
C GLY A 61 28.26 33.15 -3.97
N PRO A 62 27.44 34.11 -4.46
CA PRO A 62 26.38 34.73 -3.68
C PRO A 62 25.43 33.64 -3.16
N THR A 63 25.41 33.45 -1.84
CA THR A 63 24.59 32.48 -1.14
C THR A 63 23.13 32.92 -1.18
N VAL A 64 22.43 32.54 -2.26
CA VAL A 64 20.97 32.64 -2.28
C VAL A 64 20.41 31.60 -1.32
N ARG A 65 20.12 32.03 -0.08
CA ARG A 65 19.37 31.22 0.90
C ARG A 65 17.94 31.05 0.37
N TYR A 66 17.66 29.89 -0.20
CA TYR A 66 16.28 29.48 -0.44
C TYR A 66 15.66 29.10 0.91
N CYS A 67 14.97 30.04 1.56
CA CYS A 67 14.06 29.77 2.67
C CYS A 67 12.75 29.17 2.13
N GLY A 68 12.82 27.96 1.59
CA GLY A 68 11.64 27.15 1.30
C GLY A 68 11.54 26.07 2.35
N THR A 69 10.44 26.02 3.12
CA THR A 69 10.13 24.81 3.87
C THR A 69 9.88 23.70 2.84
N PRO A 70 10.55 22.54 2.94
CA PRO A 70 10.22 21.42 2.08
C PRO A 70 8.75 21.08 2.36
N VAL A 71 7.86 21.40 1.43
CA VAL A 71 6.47 20.93 1.48
C VAL A 71 6.57 19.42 1.32
N TYR A 72 6.53 18.73 2.45
CA TYR A 72 6.55 17.27 2.51
C TYR A 72 5.20 16.81 1.96
N TYR A 73 5.11 16.67 0.64
CA TYR A 73 3.99 15.98 0.02
C TYR A 73 4.11 14.52 0.44
N ASP A 74 3.47 14.21 1.56
CA ASP A 74 3.25 12.84 1.97
C ASP A 74 2.55 12.13 0.82
N HIS A 75 3.14 11.03 0.36
CA HIS A 75 2.52 10.20 -0.68
C HIS A 75 1.07 9.98 -0.31
N SER A 76 0.16 10.17 -1.29
CA SER A 76 -1.29 10.18 -1.10
C SER A 76 -1.68 9.16 0.00
N PRO A 77 -2.02 9.62 1.23
CA PRO A 77 -2.19 8.74 2.39
C PRO A 77 -3.29 7.71 2.13
N LEU A 78 -4.23 8.08 1.26
CA LEU A 78 -5.23 7.21 0.67
C LEU A 78 -4.62 5.96 0.03
N ARG A 79 -3.58 6.09 -0.81
CA ARG A 79 -2.96 4.94 -1.47
C ARG A 79 -2.23 4.02 -0.49
N LYS A 80 -1.50 4.59 0.48
CA LYS A 80 -0.88 3.80 1.57
C LYS A 80 -1.96 3.02 2.34
N GLY A 81 -3.04 3.71 2.73
CA GLY A 81 -4.15 3.12 3.46
C GLY A 81 -4.86 1.99 2.69
N LEU A 82 -5.06 2.15 1.38
CA LEU A 82 -5.67 1.11 0.55
C LEU A 82 -4.81 -0.14 0.43
N TYR A 83 -3.48 0.00 0.31
CA TYR A 83 -2.58 -1.15 0.32
C TYR A 83 -2.57 -1.87 1.67
N THR A 84 -2.58 -1.11 2.77
CA THR A 84 -2.70 -1.69 4.12
C THR A 84 -4.03 -2.42 4.28
N LEU A 85 -5.15 -1.84 3.84
CA LEU A 85 -6.46 -2.47 3.89
C LEU A 85 -6.49 -3.75 3.05
N LEU A 86 -5.94 -3.72 1.84
CA LEU A 86 -5.83 -4.91 0.97
C LEU A 86 -5.00 -6.02 1.62
N GLY A 87 -3.89 -5.68 2.28
CA GLY A 87 -3.08 -6.61 3.05
C GLY A 87 -3.85 -7.24 4.21
N MET A 88 -4.59 -6.43 4.99
CA MET A 88 -5.43 -6.91 6.09
C MET A 88 -6.54 -7.84 5.60
N LEU A 89 -7.23 -7.48 4.51
CA LEU A 89 -8.24 -8.33 3.88
C LEU A 89 -7.66 -9.66 3.36
N SER A 90 -6.42 -9.65 2.86
CA SER A 90 -5.75 -10.86 2.40
C SER A 90 -5.40 -11.78 3.58
N VAL A 91 -4.87 -11.23 4.67
CA VAL A 91 -4.56 -11.99 5.90
C VAL A 91 -5.82 -12.60 6.52
N THR A 92 -6.91 -11.84 6.60
CA THR A 92 -8.19 -12.36 7.12
C THR A 92 -8.75 -13.46 6.23
N LEU A 93 -8.66 -13.32 4.90
CA LEU A 93 -9.12 -14.34 3.96
C LEU A 93 -8.28 -15.63 4.08
N ILE A 94 -6.96 -15.53 4.26
CA ILE A 94 -6.09 -16.69 4.55
C ILE A 94 -6.53 -17.39 5.84
N GLY A 95 -6.76 -16.62 6.92
CA GLY A 95 -7.20 -17.19 8.20
C GLY A 95 -8.54 -17.93 8.10
N LEU A 96 -9.51 -17.34 7.40
CA LEU A 96 -10.84 -17.94 7.23
C LEU A 96 -10.81 -19.19 6.33
N THR A 97 -10.03 -19.17 5.25
CA THR A 97 -9.88 -20.32 4.34
C THR A 97 -9.16 -21.48 5.00
N ILE A 98 -8.09 -21.24 5.75
CA ILE A 98 -7.42 -22.29 6.55
C ILE A 98 -8.37 -22.87 7.59
N THR A 99 -9.09 -22.02 8.32
CA THR A 99 -10.09 -22.47 9.31
C THR A 99 -11.14 -23.37 8.68
N ARG A 100 -11.59 -23.06 7.46
CA ARG A 100 -12.52 -23.92 6.70
C ARG A 100 -11.89 -25.26 6.36
N ILE A 101 -10.66 -25.28 5.84
CA ILE A 101 -9.96 -26.50 5.42
C ILE A 101 -9.80 -27.47 6.58
N VAL A 102 -9.29 -26.99 7.73
CA VAL A 102 -9.09 -27.81 8.94
C VAL A 102 -10.41 -28.43 9.40
N ARG A 103 -11.50 -27.65 9.34
CA ARG A 103 -12.82 -28.13 9.74
C ARG A 103 -13.38 -29.15 8.75
N THR A 104 -13.26 -28.92 7.45
CA THR A 104 -13.75 -29.87 6.43
C THR A 104 -13.00 -31.20 6.47
N GLU A 105 -11.71 -31.17 6.74
CA GLU A 105 -10.88 -32.37 6.84
C GLU A 105 -11.31 -33.24 8.03
N SER A 106 -11.64 -32.63 9.17
CA SER A 106 -12.13 -33.38 10.34
C SER A 106 -13.45 -34.12 10.11
N VAL A 107 -14.30 -33.62 9.19
CA VAL A 107 -15.61 -34.20 8.92
C VAL A 107 -15.52 -35.27 7.83
N TYR A 108 -14.76 -35.02 6.77
CA TYR A 108 -14.66 -35.90 5.61
C TYR A 108 -13.31 -36.61 5.57
N ARG A 109 -13.24 -37.83 6.12
CA ARG A 109 -12.04 -38.70 6.11
C ARG A 109 -11.47 -39.04 4.72
N ARG A 110 -12.18 -38.70 3.63
CA ARG A 110 -11.77 -39.04 2.24
C ARG A 110 -11.19 -37.85 1.45
N GLY A 111 -10.77 -36.76 2.10
CA GLY A 111 -9.94 -35.74 1.45
C GLY A 111 -10.64 -34.93 0.36
N PHE A 112 -11.94 -34.65 0.51
CA PHE A 112 -12.64 -33.74 -0.40
C PHE A 112 -12.21 -32.29 -0.15
N TYR A 113 -11.35 -31.76 -1.02
CA TYR A 113 -10.98 -30.34 -1.04
C TYR A 113 -11.87 -29.57 -2.01
N ASP A 114 -12.40 -28.45 -1.52
CA ASP A 114 -13.17 -27.51 -2.33
C ASP A 114 -12.21 -26.67 -3.18
N ARG A 115 -12.21 -26.90 -4.51
CA ARG A 115 -11.30 -26.23 -5.46
C ARG A 115 -11.39 -24.70 -5.35
N ILE A 116 -12.59 -24.17 -5.10
CA ILE A 116 -12.86 -22.74 -5.00
C ILE A 116 -12.11 -22.12 -3.81
N ILE A 117 -12.02 -22.86 -2.70
CA ILE A 117 -11.31 -22.40 -1.50
C ILE A 117 -9.80 -22.41 -1.72
N ALA A 118 -9.28 -23.40 -2.46
CA ALA A 118 -7.87 -23.41 -2.84
C ALA A 118 -7.51 -22.21 -3.75
N GLU A 119 -8.39 -21.82 -4.68
CA GLU A 119 -8.20 -20.66 -5.56
C GLU A 119 -8.19 -19.32 -4.79
N LEU A 120 -9.12 -19.13 -3.84
CA LEU A 120 -9.16 -17.95 -2.97
C LEU A 120 -7.93 -17.88 -2.04
N LEU A 121 -7.49 -19.03 -1.52
CA LEU A 121 -6.26 -19.12 -0.72
C LEU A 121 -5.03 -18.76 -1.55
N ALA A 122 -4.90 -19.28 -2.77
CA ALA A 122 -3.80 -18.96 -3.67
C ALA A 122 -3.79 -17.45 -4.03
N THR A 123 -4.95 -16.89 -4.32
CA THR A 123 -5.10 -15.47 -4.66
C THR A 123 -4.70 -14.55 -3.49
N SER A 124 -5.10 -14.88 -2.27
CA SER A 124 -4.73 -14.11 -1.08
C SER A 124 -3.25 -14.25 -0.71
N LEU A 125 -2.68 -15.45 -0.87
CA LEU A 125 -1.24 -15.68 -0.71
C LEU A 125 -0.40 -14.92 -1.73
N LEU A 126 -0.89 -14.74 -2.96
CA LEU A 126 -0.19 -13.94 -3.98
C LEU A 126 -0.36 -12.44 -3.72
N THR A 127 -1.51 -12.02 -3.20
CA THR A 127 -1.79 -10.61 -2.88
C THR A 127 -0.92 -10.08 -1.74
N LEU A 128 -0.60 -10.92 -0.75
CA LEU A 128 0.12 -10.50 0.45
C LEU A 128 1.57 -10.02 0.15
N PRO A 129 2.43 -10.75 -0.58
CA PRO A 129 3.73 -10.26 -1.01
C PRO A 129 3.65 -9.02 -1.88
N VAL A 130 2.65 -8.91 -2.76
CA VAL A 130 2.46 -7.73 -3.61
C VAL A 130 2.11 -6.51 -2.76
N ALA A 131 1.23 -6.64 -1.77
CA ALA A 131 0.89 -5.56 -0.84
C ALA A 131 2.10 -5.14 0.02
N LEU A 132 2.87 -6.11 0.53
CA LEU A 132 4.11 -5.84 1.28
C LEU A 132 5.17 -5.17 0.41
N HIS A 133 5.36 -5.64 -0.82
CA HIS A 133 6.27 -5.03 -1.78
C HIS A 133 5.85 -3.60 -2.07
N ALA A 134 4.55 -3.35 -2.35
CA ALA A 134 4.03 -2.01 -2.56
C ALA A 134 4.30 -1.11 -1.34
N PHE A 135 3.99 -1.57 -0.13
CA PHE A 135 4.24 -0.83 1.11
C PHE A 135 5.73 -0.50 1.29
N HIS A 136 6.61 -1.49 1.14
CA HIS A 136 8.05 -1.31 1.25
C HIS A 136 8.59 -0.35 0.18
N THR A 137 8.05 -0.39 -1.04
CA THR A 137 8.45 0.55 -2.09
C THR A 137 8.04 1.98 -1.80
N LEU A 138 6.90 2.19 -1.13
CA LEU A 138 6.39 3.49 -0.67
C LEU A 138 7.21 4.05 0.49
N GLU A 139 7.70 3.20 1.39
CA GLU A 139 8.48 3.61 2.55
C GLU A 139 9.92 4.03 2.16
N ARG A 140 10.58 3.25 1.29
CA ARG A 140 12.01 3.46 1.03
C ARG A 140 12.36 4.67 0.16
N ARG A 141 11.41 5.36 -0.50
CA ARG A 141 11.69 6.50 -1.42
C ARG A 141 12.93 6.29 -2.33
N ILE A 142 13.14 5.07 -2.81
CA ILE A 142 14.28 4.78 -3.69
C ILE A 142 13.84 5.09 -5.12
N ASP A 143 14.38 6.17 -5.68
CA ASP A 143 13.99 6.69 -7.00
C ASP A 143 14.74 6.02 -8.17
N THR A 144 15.72 5.16 -7.89
CA THR A 144 16.58 4.54 -8.91
C THR A 144 16.32 3.04 -9.02
N GLY A 145 15.66 2.61 -10.10
CA GLY A 145 15.51 1.18 -10.40
C GLY A 145 14.59 0.84 -11.59
N ILE A 146 15.05 -0.10 -12.42
CA ILE A 146 14.29 -0.74 -13.50
C ILE A 146 13.24 -1.65 -12.84
N GLY A 147 11.96 -1.28 -12.92
CA GLY A 147 10.86 -2.04 -12.29
C GLY A 147 9.86 -1.18 -11.49
N ARG A 148 10.12 0.12 -11.32
CA ARG A 148 9.21 1.08 -10.67
C ARG A 148 8.39 1.94 -11.64
N SER A 149 8.20 1.48 -12.88
CA SER A 149 7.32 2.20 -13.81
C SER A 149 5.87 2.12 -13.31
N PHE A 150 5.14 3.22 -13.48
CA PHE A 150 3.74 3.28 -13.09
C PHE A 150 2.89 2.23 -13.85
N ALA A 151 3.26 1.94 -15.10
CA ALA A 151 2.67 0.85 -15.88
C ALA A 151 2.87 -0.54 -15.27
N HIS A 152 4.04 -0.85 -14.70
CA HIS A 152 4.31 -2.15 -14.09
C HIS A 152 3.45 -2.38 -12.84
N GLU A 153 3.33 -1.35 -11.99
CA GLU A 153 2.44 -1.40 -10.83
C GLU A 153 0.98 -1.61 -11.24
N LEU A 154 0.50 -0.86 -12.24
CA LEU A 154 -0.86 -0.99 -12.75
C LEU A 154 -1.11 -2.38 -13.36
N GLY A 155 -0.11 -2.93 -14.05
CA GLY A 155 -0.17 -4.28 -14.63
C GLY A 155 -0.33 -5.36 -13.56
N ILE A 156 0.47 -5.31 -12.49
CA ILE A 156 0.36 -6.24 -11.36
C ILE A 156 -1.02 -6.09 -10.69
N LEU A 157 -1.46 -4.86 -10.40
CA LEU A 157 -2.78 -4.60 -9.81
C LEU A 157 -3.91 -5.16 -10.68
N PHE A 158 -3.79 -5.04 -12.01
CA PHE A 158 -4.80 -5.56 -12.94
C PHE A 158 -4.87 -7.08 -12.94
N VAL A 159 -3.74 -7.79 -12.88
CA VAL A 159 -3.73 -9.25 -12.74
C VAL A 159 -4.38 -9.68 -11.42
N LEU A 160 -4.04 -9.02 -10.31
CA LEU A 160 -4.68 -9.27 -9.02
C LEU A 160 -6.19 -9.00 -9.08
N TRP A 161 -6.60 -7.94 -9.77
CA TRP A 161 -8.01 -7.58 -9.93
C TRP A 161 -8.81 -8.69 -10.63
N ILE A 162 -8.27 -9.29 -11.69
CA ILE A 162 -8.90 -10.43 -12.37
C ILE A 162 -8.99 -11.64 -11.43
N LEU A 163 -7.90 -11.97 -10.71
CA LEU A 163 -7.90 -13.11 -9.78
C LEU A 163 -8.95 -12.96 -8.68
N TRP A 164 -9.07 -11.77 -8.08
CA TRP A 164 -10.08 -11.48 -7.07
C TRP A 164 -11.50 -11.48 -7.65
N LEU A 165 -11.71 -10.94 -8.85
CA LEU A 165 -13.00 -10.96 -9.53
C LEU A 165 -13.48 -12.39 -9.79
N VAL A 166 -12.61 -13.23 -10.35
CA VAL A 166 -12.93 -14.63 -10.65
C VAL A 166 -13.24 -15.39 -9.35
N GLY A 167 -12.42 -15.22 -8.30
CA GLY A 167 -12.67 -15.84 -7.00
C GLY A 167 -14.01 -15.41 -6.37
N ALA A 168 -14.36 -14.12 -6.45
CA ALA A 168 -15.63 -13.60 -5.95
C ALA A 168 -16.84 -14.09 -6.77
N ALA A 169 -16.71 -14.11 -8.10
CA ALA A 169 -17.78 -14.55 -9.00
C ALA A 169 -18.07 -16.06 -8.85
N VAL A 170 -17.02 -16.89 -8.87
CA VAL A 170 -17.15 -18.35 -8.75
C VAL A 170 -17.73 -18.73 -7.38
N SER A 171 -17.24 -18.13 -6.30
CA SER A 171 -17.78 -18.38 -4.95
C SER A 171 -19.25 -18.00 -4.82
N THR A 172 -19.68 -16.87 -5.41
CA THR A 172 -21.09 -16.45 -5.40
C THR A 172 -21.97 -17.39 -6.22
N SER A 173 -21.48 -17.91 -7.35
CA SER A 173 -22.23 -18.84 -8.19
C SER A 173 -22.42 -20.22 -7.57
N HIS A 174 -21.45 -20.68 -6.77
CA HIS A 174 -21.50 -22.01 -6.17
C HIS A 174 -22.38 -22.05 -4.91
N TRP A 175 -22.51 -20.93 -4.21
CA TRP A 175 -23.31 -20.81 -3.00
C TRP A 175 -24.36 -19.71 -3.20
N THR A 176 -25.43 -20.01 -3.93
CA THR A 176 -26.48 -19.02 -4.25
C THR A 176 -27.49 -18.83 -3.12
N ASP A 177 -27.61 -19.78 -2.19
CA ASP A 177 -28.71 -19.81 -1.21
C ASP A 177 -28.22 -19.97 0.24
N LEU A 178 -27.36 -19.04 0.70
CA LEU A 178 -26.86 -19.07 2.09
C LEU A 178 -27.89 -18.56 3.11
N TYR A 179 -28.97 -17.92 2.66
CA TYR A 179 -29.92 -17.27 3.56
C TYR A 179 -30.66 -18.28 4.44
N SER A 180 -31.03 -19.43 3.88
CA SER A 180 -31.76 -20.49 4.60
C SER A 180 -30.96 -21.15 5.74
N CYS A 181 -29.64 -20.93 5.81
CA CYS A 181 -28.72 -21.67 6.67
C CYS A 181 -27.98 -20.78 7.70
N TRP A 182 -28.49 -19.58 8.01
CA TRP A 182 -27.79 -18.63 8.90
C TRP A 182 -27.42 -19.20 10.29
N TYR A 183 -28.21 -20.15 10.81
CA TYR A 183 -27.97 -20.79 12.11
C TYR A 183 -26.66 -21.59 12.16
N LEU A 184 -26.25 -22.22 11.05
CA LEU A 184 -25.07 -23.07 11.03
C LEU A 184 -23.79 -22.24 10.90
N PHE A 185 -22.81 -22.53 11.75
CA PHE A 185 -21.51 -21.84 11.75
C PHE A 185 -20.82 -21.89 10.38
N SER A 186 -20.93 -23.01 9.66
CA SER A 186 -20.35 -23.17 8.31
C SER A 186 -20.90 -22.15 7.32
N CYS A 187 -22.21 -21.90 7.33
CA CYS A 187 -22.85 -20.95 6.44
C CYS A 187 -22.43 -19.50 6.76
N ARG A 188 -22.28 -19.14 8.04
CA ARG A 188 -21.73 -17.83 8.44
C ARG A 188 -20.29 -17.63 7.96
N LEU A 189 -19.46 -18.66 8.05
CA LEU A 189 -18.06 -18.63 7.58
C LEU A 189 -18.00 -18.43 6.06
N LEU A 190 -18.82 -19.15 5.30
CA LEU A 190 -18.93 -18.97 3.84
C LEU A 190 -19.35 -17.55 3.48
N THR A 191 -20.39 -17.01 4.13
CA THR A 191 -20.84 -15.64 3.88
C THR A 191 -19.73 -14.63 4.16
N ALA A 192 -18.96 -14.82 5.23
CA ALA A 192 -17.82 -13.96 5.54
C ALA A 192 -16.73 -14.01 4.47
N ILE A 193 -16.40 -15.21 3.97
CA ILE A 193 -15.42 -15.40 2.88
C ILE A 193 -15.89 -14.68 1.60
N VAL A 194 -17.16 -14.86 1.22
CA VAL A 194 -17.73 -14.20 0.02
C VAL A 194 -17.74 -12.69 0.20
N ALA A 195 -18.19 -12.18 1.34
CA ALA A 195 -18.20 -10.74 1.62
C ALA A 195 -16.78 -10.13 1.58
N ILE A 196 -15.79 -10.81 2.17
CA ILE A 196 -14.39 -10.36 2.14
C ILE A 196 -13.84 -10.42 0.71
N SER A 197 -14.17 -11.43 -0.08
CA SER A 197 -13.75 -11.53 -1.49
C SER A 197 -14.26 -10.34 -2.32
N TRP A 198 -15.55 -9.99 -2.19
CA TRP A 198 -16.11 -8.80 -2.86
C TRP A 198 -15.51 -7.50 -2.34
N SER A 199 -15.21 -7.41 -1.04
CA SER A 199 -14.56 -6.23 -0.47
C SER A 199 -13.14 -6.03 -1.01
N GLY A 200 -12.34 -7.10 -1.15
CA GLY A 200 -11.00 -7.03 -1.73
C GLY A 200 -11.02 -6.65 -3.20
N PHE A 201 -11.99 -7.16 -3.97
CA PHE A 201 -12.25 -6.73 -5.34
C PHE A 201 -12.58 -5.22 -5.42
N GLY A 202 -13.43 -4.72 -4.52
CA GLY A 202 -13.76 -3.30 -4.43
C GLY A 202 -12.54 -2.42 -4.13
N VAL A 203 -11.71 -2.82 -3.16
CA VAL A 203 -10.47 -2.12 -2.79
C VAL A 203 -9.48 -2.10 -3.96
N LEU A 204 -9.30 -3.22 -4.67
CA LEU A 204 -8.46 -3.29 -5.87
C LEU A 204 -8.95 -2.37 -6.99
N THR A 205 -10.26 -2.35 -7.22
CA THR A 205 -10.88 -1.46 -8.21
C THR A 205 -10.56 0.01 -7.89
N PHE A 206 -10.70 0.40 -6.62
CA PHE A 206 -10.39 1.76 -6.19
C PHE A 206 -8.89 2.08 -6.29
N LEU A 207 -7.99 1.14 -5.99
CA LEU A 207 -6.54 1.26 -6.20
C LEU A 207 -6.18 1.49 -7.67
N ILE A 208 -6.79 0.75 -8.59
CA ILE A 208 -6.56 0.89 -10.04
C ILE A 208 -7.03 2.26 -10.52
N ILE A 209 -8.24 2.68 -10.12
CA ILE A 209 -8.78 3.99 -10.50
C ILE A 209 -7.91 5.12 -9.94
N ALA A 210 -7.59 5.09 -8.65
CA ALA A 210 -6.76 6.10 -8.00
C ALA A 210 -5.37 6.19 -8.65
N SER A 211 -4.77 5.04 -8.95
CA SER A 211 -3.51 4.98 -9.68
C SER A 211 -3.67 5.59 -11.07
N ALA A 212 -4.63 5.13 -11.87
CA ALA A 212 -4.82 5.59 -13.25
C ALA A 212 -5.04 7.10 -13.34
N VAL A 213 -5.84 7.67 -12.42
CA VAL A 213 -6.05 9.13 -12.32
C VAL A 213 -4.73 9.85 -12.03
N LEU A 214 -3.94 9.38 -11.05
CA LEU A 214 -2.63 9.97 -10.75
C LEU A 214 -1.65 9.86 -11.93
N GLY A 215 -1.68 8.74 -12.67
CA GLY A 215 -0.88 8.55 -13.87
C GLY A 215 -1.26 9.53 -14.99
N ARG A 216 -2.55 9.80 -15.18
CA ARG A 216 -3.03 10.81 -16.15
C ARG A 216 -2.63 12.22 -15.74
N LEU A 217 -2.85 12.61 -14.48
CA LEU A 217 -2.52 13.94 -13.98
C LEU A 217 -1.01 14.25 -14.06
N LYS A 218 -0.16 13.23 -13.98
CA LYS A 218 1.32 13.36 -14.06
C LYS A 218 1.89 13.33 -15.48
N GLY A 219 1.05 13.31 -16.51
CA GLY A 219 1.49 13.43 -17.90
C GLY A 219 2.12 12.16 -18.49
N GLY A 220 1.74 10.97 -18.01
CA GLY A 220 2.01 9.71 -18.70
C GLY A 220 2.42 8.53 -17.80
N PHE A 221 2.00 7.32 -18.20
CA PHE A 221 2.20 6.05 -17.48
C PHE A 221 3.65 5.55 -17.45
N MET A 222 4.52 6.10 -18.31
CA MET A 222 5.92 5.69 -18.42
C MET A 222 6.88 6.54 -17.56
N ARG A 223 6.38 7.59 -16.90
CA ARG A 223 7.23 8.42 -16.03
C ARG A 223 7.42 7.76 -14.66
N PRO A 224 8.62 7.87 -14.04
CA PRO A 224 8.86 7.33 -12.72
C PRO A 224 7.99 8.03 -11.68
N MET A 225 7.43 7.25 -10.77
CA MET A 225 6.36 7.69 -9.87
C MET A 225 6.78 8.82 -8.91
N HIS A 226 8.07 8.87 -8.62
CA HIS A 226 8.72 9.78 -7.68
C HIS A 226 9.65 10.78 -8.37
N ALA A 227 9.47 11.06 -9.66
CA ALA A 227 10.19 12.18 -10.28
C ALA A 227 9.90 13.45 -9.48
N GLN A 228 10.83 13.83 -8.58
CA GLN A 228 10.84 15.14 -7.99
C GLN A 228 11.06 16.08 -9.16
N TYR A 229 9.99 16.73 -9.62
CA TYR A 229 10.13 17.88 -10.49
C TYR A 229 10.72 18.98 -9.62
N SER A 230 12.04 18.94 -9.46
CA SER A 230 12.77 20.09 -8.96
C SER A 230 12.56 21.18 -9.98
N ALA A 231 11.63 22.10 -9.69
CA ALA A 231 11.40 23.30 -10.49
C ALA A 231 12.71 24.10 -10.71
N HIS A 232 13.71 23.88 -9.85
CA HIS A 232 15.06 24.44 -9.96
C HIS A 232 15.90 23.94 -11.14
N ALA A 233 15.63 22.77 -11.72
CA ALA A 233 16.42 22.29 -12.86
C ALA A 233 16.19 23.10 -14.15
N TYR A 234 15.10 23.89 -14.22
CA TYR A 234 14.84 24.75 -15.37
C TYR A 234 15.63 26.06 -15.35
N HIS A 235 16.13 26.53 -14.20
CA HIS A 235 16.71 27.87 -14.12
C HIS A 235 18.23 27.96 -14.41
N HIS A 236 18.93 26.83 -14.51
CA HIS A 236 20.37 26.82 -14.82
C HIS A 236 20.73 26.38 -16.24
N ARG A 237 19.77 26.06 -17.10
CA ARG A 237 20.01 26.08 -18.56
C ARG A 237 19.89 27.50 -19.08
N GLY A 238 20.66 28.41 -18.48
CA GLY A 238 21.03 29.64 -19.17
C GLY A 238 21.70 29.24 -20.50
N PRO A 239 21.51 30.01 -21.57
CA PRO A 239 22.14 29.75 -22.86
C PRO A 239 23.63 29.61 -22.61
N SER A 240 24.12 28.37 -22.71
CA SER A 240 25.52 28.07 -22.54
C SER A 240 26.28 28.95 -23.51
N ALA A 241 27.34 29.58 -23.02
CA ALA A 241 28.32 30.38 -23.73
C ALA A 241 28.97 29.70 -24.96
N SER A 242 28.45 28.55 -25.41
CA SER A 242 28.74 27.92 -26.69
C SER A 242 28.41 28.83 -27.89
N ALA A 243 27.44 29.72 -27.78
CA ALA A 243 27.20 30.74 -28.80
C ALA A 243 28.25 31.88 -28.81
N ARG A 244 29.05 32.03 -27.74
CA ARG A 244 30.10 33.06 -27.67
C ARG A 244 31.43 32.58 -28.24
N MET A 245 31.78 31.30 -28.09
CA MET A 245 33.02 30.77 -28.70
C MET A 245 32.93 30.61 -30.23
N SER A 246 31.73 30.50 -30.81
CA SER A 246 31.61 30.50 -32.27
C SER A 246 31.74 31.90 -32.88
N LYS A 247 31.69 32.98 -32.09
CA LYS A 247 31.80 34.36 -32.59
C LYS A 247 33.21 34.96 -32.45
N GLU A 248 34.08 34.31 -31.68
CA GLU A 248 35.44 34.80 -31.42
C GLU A 248 36.47 34.24 -32.42
N ASN A 249 36.14 33.16 -33.14
CA ASN A 249 36.99 32.60 -34.20
C ASN A 249 36.76 33.23 -35.59
N GLU A 250 35.81 34.16 -35.73
CA GLU A 250 35.55 34.88 -36.99
C GLU A 250 36.16 36.30 -37.03
N ALA A 251 36.69 36.79 -35.90
CA ALA A 251 37.40 38.08 -35.85
C ALA A 251 38.90 37.88 -36.14
N GLY A 252 39.22 37.49 -37.37
CA GLY A 252 40.59 37.47 -37.88
C GLY A 252 41.18 38.89 -37.89
N ILE A 253 41.91 39.25 -36.84
CA ILE A 253 42.79 40.43 -36.82
C ILE A 253 44.20 39.94 -37.19
N PRO A 254 44.76 40.34 -38.34
CA PRO A 254 46.14 40.01 -38.67
C PRO A 254 47.11 40.78 -37.76
N PRO A 255 48.20 40.15 -37.29
CA PRO A 255 49.26 40.86 -36.59
C PRO A 255 49.99 41.81 -37.55
N ALA A 256 50.18 43.05 -37.12
CA ALA A 256 51.03 44.06 -37.75
C ALA A 256 52.49 43.93 -37.28
#